data_AF-X1KRW1-F1
#
_entry.id   AF-X1KRW1-F1
#
_cell.length_a   1.000
_cell.length_b   1.000
_cell.length_c   1.000
_cell.angle_alpha   90.00
_cell.angle_beta   90.00
_cell.angle_gamma   90.00
#
_symmetry.space_group_name_H-M   'P 1'
#
loop_
_entity.id
_entity.type
_entity.pdbx_description
1 polymer ?
#
loop_
_entity_poly.entity_id
_entity_poly.type
_entity_poly.pdbx_seq_one_letter_code
_entity_poly.pdbx_strand_id
1 'polypeptide(L)'
;MAKGTRDLILRDRLQFDVDGAGNTDLLYGRVDMSDFVNVVKREGFAVKEVRYHLRDPANENGVLDPLLVGAAGSLASLKVFCTTTAYENIADVGIASPDVISLLEMTSVQFVDAISGVPQWGQNQWNHYGTPDLHPDGYNVVSDLLIGIGASVVSSAVNQTLEIDIMIIGEPVKLNEADMTEMLTQGQDL
;
A
#
# COMPACT_ATOMS: atom_id res chain seq x y z
N MET A 1 -14.67 -10.14 6.54
CA MET A 1 -15.97 -9.43 6.53
C MET A 1 -16.29 -9.13 7.99
N ALA A 2 -16.36 -7.85 8.38
CA ALA A 2 -16.47 -7.30 9.75
C ALA A 2 -16.65 -8.35 10.86
N LYS A 3 -15.61 -8.57 11.67
CA LYS A 3 -15.57 -9.66 12.67
C LYS A 3 -16.24 -9.22 13.98
N GLY A 4 -16.29 -7.91 14.26
CA GLY A 4 -16.98 -7.28 15.37
C GLY A 4 -18.21 -6.46 14.95
N THR A 5 -19.18 -6.34 15.84
CA THR A 5 -20.44 -5.60 15.63
C THR A 5 -20.27 -4.08 15.44
N ARG A 6 -19.07 -3.55 15.70
CA ARG A 6 -18.72 -2.12 15.57
C ARG A 6 -17.72 -1.86 14.44
N ASP A 7 -17.28 -2.90 13.73
CA ASP A 7 -16.31 -2.74 12.65
C ASP A 7 -16.96 -1.99 11.49
N LEU A 8 -16.26 -0.96 11.03
CA LEU A 8 -16.57 -0.23 9.81
C LEU A 8 -15.65 -0.70 8.68
N ILE A 9 -16.19 -0.72 7.47
CA ILE A 9 -15.46 -1.04 6.25
C ILE A 9 -15.44 0.21 5.39
N LEU A 10 -14.27 0.85 5.32
CA LEU A 10 -14.00 1.97 4.43
C LEU A 10 -13.43 1.42 3.13
N ARG A 11 -13.84 1.99 2.00
CA ARG A 11 -13.35 1.62 0.68
C ARG A 11 -12.98 2.87 -0.07
N ASP A 12 -11.85 2.82 -0.74
CA ASP A 12 -11.40 3.91 -1.59
C ASP A 12 -10.62 3.35 -2.79
N ARG A 13 -10.31 4.21 -3.74
CA ARG A 13 -9.51 3.88 -4.92
C ARG A 13 -8.47 4.96 -5.18
N LEU A 14 -7.24 4.52 -5.38
CA LEU A 14 -6.15 5.35 -5.87
C LEU A 14 -5.84 5.01 -7.33
N GLN A 15 -5.68 6.03 -8.18
CA GLN A 15 -5.16 5.90 -9.54
C GLN A 15 -3.74 6.43 -9.61
N PHE A 16 -2.88 5.79 -10.40
CA PHE A 16 -1.50 6.23 -10.61
C PHE A 16 -1.04 5.90 -12.03
N ASP A 17 -0.14 6.73 -12.56
CA ASP A 17 0.41 6.55 -13.90
C ASP A 17 1.76 5.84 -13.86
N VAL A 18 1.97 4.93 -14.81
CA VAL A 18 3.24 4.28 -15.07
C VAL A 18 3.87 4.95 -16.28
N ASP A 19 5.10 5.45 -16.12
CA ASP A 19 5.78 6.22 -17.14
C ASP A 19 6.28 5.37 -18.33
N GLY A 20 6.94 6.03 -19.28
CA GLY A 20 7.54 5.41 -20.46
C GLY A 20 8.63 4.36 -20.16
N ALA A 21 9.20 4.38 -18.96
CA ALA A 21 10.22 3.45 -18.49
C ALA A 21 9.67 2.36 -17.55
N GLY A 22 8.36 2.35 -17.29
CA GLY A 22 7.72 1.39 -16.38
C GLY A 22 7.82 1.81 -14.90
N ASN A 23 8.13 3.07 -14.62
CA ASN A 23 8.32 3.57 -13.27
C ASN A 23 7.14 4.44 -12.82
N THR A 24 6.95 4.47 -11.51
CA THR A 24 6.09 5.43 -10.84
C THR A 24 6.85 5.92 -9.61
N ASP A 25 7.17 7.22 -9.59
CA ASP A 25 7.71 7.87 -8.40
C ASP A 25 6.73 7.73 -7.23
N LEU A 26 7.23 7.81 -6.00
CA LEU A 26 6.40 7.65 -4.80
C LEU A 26 5.21 8.62 -4.83
N LEU A 27 4.01 8.06 -4.90
CA LEU A 27 2.76 8.78 -4.88
C LEU A 27 1.96 8.39 -3.64
N TYR A 28 1.25 9.36 -3.07
CA TYR A 28 0.37 9.16 -1.93
C TYR A 28 -1.09 9.46 -2.28
N GLY A 29 -1.96 8.49 -2.05
CA GLY A 29 -3.38 8.72 -1.81
C GLY A 29 -3.62 9.04 -0.34
N ARG A 30 -4.64 9.85 -0.03
CA ARG A 30 -5.03 10.18 1.35
C ARG A 30 -6.45 9.71 1.60
N VAL A 31 -6.64 8.91 2.65
CA VAL A 31 -7.96 8.53 3.15
C VAL A 31 -8.29 9.44 4.32
N ASP A 32 -9.27 10.31 4.13
CA ASP A 32 -9.76 11.24 5.16
C ASP A 32 -10.42 10.48 6.31
N MET A 33 -9.91 10.67 7.52
CA MET A 33 -10.39 10.06 8.74
C MET A 33 -11.09 11.05 9.67
N SER A 34 -11.31 12.29 9.22
CA SER A 34 -11.82 13.41 10.04
C SER A 34 -13.18 13.14 10.70
N ASP A 35 -13.99 12.25 10.13
CA ASP A 35 -15.25 11.79 10.73
C ASP A 35 -15.07 10.83 11.92
N PHE A 36 -13.90 10.21 12.07
CA PHE A 36 -13.59 9.19 13.07
C PHE A 36 -12.52 9.61 14.07
N VAL A 37 -11.67 10.58 13.71
CA VAL A 37 -10.58 11.06 14.55
C VAL A 37 -10.83 12.48 15.05
N ASN A 38 -10.68 12.68 16.35
CA ASN A 38 -10.76 13.99 16.97
C ASN A 38 -9.87 14.06 18.20
N VAL A 39 -8.73 14.73 18.07
CA VAL A 39 -7.73 14.87 19.14
C VAL A 39 -8.30 15.56 20.38
N VAL A 40 -9.17 16.57 20.21
CA VAL A 40 -9.77 17.32 21.33
C VAL A 40 -10.75 16.44 22.12
N LYS A 41 -11.48 15.58 21.43
CA LYS A 41 -12.46 14.66 22.03
C LYS A 41 -11.87 13.29 22.39
N ARG A 42 -10.59 13.05 22.08
CA ARG A 42 -9.90 11.76 22.27
C ARG A 42 -10.54 10.61 21.49
N GLU A 43 -11.05 10.94 20.31
CA GLU A 43 -11.62 9.98 19.38
C GLU A 43 -10.53 9.58 18.39
N GLY A 44 -10.36 8.27 18.19
CA GLY A 44 -9.43 7.70 17.24
C GLY A 44 -10.08 6.55 16.48
N PHE A 45 -9.34 6.00 15.52
CA PHE A 45 -9.78 4.84 14.76
C PHE A 45 -8.74 3.72 14.90
N ALA A 46 -9.17 2.54 15.33
CA ALA A 46 -8.32 1.36 15.40
C ALA A 46 -8.38 0.63 14.07
N VAL A 47 -7.33 0.77 13.25
CA VAL A 47 -7.18 0.04 11.99
C VAL A 47 -6.83 -1.41 12.33
N LYS A 48 -7.68 -2.35 11.96
CA LYS A 48 -7.48 -3.79 12.22
C LYS A 48 -6.96 -4.51 11.00
N GLU A 49 -7.28 -4.02 9.81
CA GLU A 49 -6.93 -4.68 8.56
C GLU A 49 -6.96 -3.69 7.40
N VAL A 50 -5.94 -3.76 6.55
CA VAL A 50 -5.90 -3.08 5.26
C VAL A 50 -5.73 -4.14 4.18
N ARG A 51 -6.52 -4.03 3.11
CA ARG A 51 -6.45 -4.90 1.95
C ARG A 51 -6.29 -4.06 0.70
N TYR A 52 -5.51 -4.60 -0.23
CA TYR A 52 -5.23 -3.99 -1.52
C TYR A 52 -5.64 -4.94 -2.64
N HIS A 53 -6.10 -4.36 -3.73
CA HIS A 53 -6.27 -5.06 -5.00
C HIS A 53 -5.78 -4.16 -6.12
N LEU A 54 -4.67 -4.55 -6.75
CA LEU A 54 -4.15 -3.89 -7.94
C LEU A 54 -4.95 -4.28 -9.17
N ARG A 55 -5.23 -3.27 -10.00
CA ARG A 55 -6.08 -3.41 -11.17
C ARG A 55 -5.49 -2.65 -12.34
N ASP A 56 -5.70 -3.24 -13.51
CA ASP A 56 -5.40 -2.64 -14.79
C ASP A 56 -6.71 -2.46 -15.55
N PRO A 57 -7.29 -1.24 -15.55
CA PRO A 57 -8.56 -0.96 -16.22
C PRO A 57 -8.46 -1.03 -17.75
N ALA A 58 -7.26 -1.05 -18.33
CA ALA A 58 -7.07 -1.22 -19.77
C ALA A 58 -7.29 -2.68 -20.19
N ASN A 59 -7.11 -3.65 -19.28
CA ASN A 59 -7.44 -5.05 -19.52
C ASN A 59 -8.94 -5.32 -19.36
N GLU A 60 -9.51 -6.14 -20.24
CA GLU A 60 -10.97 -6.42 -20.28
C GLU A 60 -11.53 -6.96 -18.96
N ASN A 61 -10.74 -7.73 -18.21
CA ASN A 61 -11.13 -8.28 -16.91
C ASN A 61 -10.63 -7.44 -15.71
N GLY A 62 -9.94 -6.34 -15.95
CA GLY A 62 -9.39 -5.46 -14.91
C GLY A 62 -8.17 -6.01 -14.17
N VAL A 63 -7.63 -7.16 -14.58
CA VAL A 63 -6.54 -7.85 -13.87
C VAL A 63 -5.20 -7.36 -14.39
N LEU A 64 -4.32 -6.98 -13.47
CA LEU A 64 -2.93 -6.63 -13.79
C LEU A 64 -2.14 -7.88 -14.17
N ASP A 65 -1.29 -7.78 -15.20
CA ASP A 65 -0.37 -8.86 -15.58
C ASP A 65 0.53 -9.24 -14.40
N PRO A 66 0.43 -10.47 -13.85
CA PRO A 66 1.21 -10.89 -12.68
C PRO A 66 2.71 -10.93 -12.93
N LEU A 67 3.14 -10.98 -14.20
CA LEU A 67 4.55 -11.01 -14.54
C LEU A 67 5.18 -9.61 -14.46
N LEU A 68 4.40 -8.52 -14.52
CA LEU A 68 4.84 -7.11 -14.43
C LEU A 68 5.90 -6.67 -15.47
N VAL A 69 6.54 -7.60 -16.17
CA VAL A 69 7.54 -7.35 -17.20
C VAL A 69 6.99 -7.68 -18.58
N GLY A 70 7.33 -6.85 -19.57
CA GLY A 70 7.11 -7.13 -20.98
C GLY A 70 8.21 -8.01 -21.58
N ALA A 71 8.19 -8.16 -22.91
CA ALA A 71 9.05 -9.10 -23.65
C ALA A 71 10.58 -8.92 -23.46
N ALA A 72 11.04 -7.74 -23.02
CA ALA A 72 12.46 -7.44 -22.80
C ALA A 72 12.81 -7.11 -21.34
N GLY A 73 11.85 -7.17 -20.42
CA GLY A 73 12.09 -6.89 -19.00
C GLY A 73 12.73 -8.09 -18.29
N SER A 74 13.62 -7.82 -17.33
CA SER A 74 14.30 -8.85 -16.53
C SER A 74 13.91 -8.82 -15.05
N LEU A 75 13.59 -7.65 -14.51
CA LEU A 75 13.11 -7.47 -13.13
C LEU A 75 12.10 -6.32 -13.11
N ALA A 76 10.99 -6.49 -12.42
CA ALA A 76 10.04 -5.45 -12.09
C ALA A 76 9.61 -5.57 -10.63
N SER A 77 9.27 -4.43 -10.02
CA SER A 77 8.70 -4.41 -8.68
C SER A 77 7.65 -3.33 -8.52
N LEU A 78 6.72 -3.59 -7.62
CA LEU A 78 5.70 -2.66 -7.18
C LEU A 78 5.55 -2.79 -5.67
N LYS A 79 5.53 -1.66 -4.97
CA LYS A 79 5.35 -1.59 -3.52
C LYS A 79 4.17 -0.70 -3.18
N VAL A 80 3.23 -1.22 -2.38
CA VAL A 80 2.09 -0.48 -1.81
C VAL A 80 2.17 -0.56 -0.30
N PHE A 81 1.87 0.53 0.41
CA PHE A 81 1.86 0.52 1.86
C PHE A 81 0.87 1.52 2.42
N CYS A 82 0.44 1.29 3.67
CA CYS A 82 -0.39 2.21 4.45
C CYS A 82 0.46 2.75 5.59
N THR A 83 0.40 4.06 5.80
CA THR A 83 1.13 4.75 6.87
C THR A 83 0.39 6.00 7.33
N THR A 84 0.72 6.52 8.51
CA THR A 84 0.26 7.85 8.96
C THR A 84 1.25 8.96 8.63
N THR A 85 2.48 8.62 8.23
CA THR A 85 3.59 9.57 7.99
C THR A 85 4.12 9.45 6.57
N ALA A 86 4.27 10.58 5.87
CA ALA A 86 4.80 10.59 4.51
C ALA A 86 6.33 10.39 4.53
N TYR A 87 6.82 9.48 3.70
CA TYR A 87 8.24 9.26 3.46
C TYR A 87 8.69 10.00 2.21
N GLU A 88 9.95 10.42 2.17
CA GLU A 88 10.53 11.05 0.98
C GLU A 88 10.83 10.01 -0.11
N ASN A 89 11.39 8.86 0.27
CA ASN A 89 11.74 7.79 -0.67
C ASN A 89 11.06 6.47 -0.31
N ILE A 90 10.58 5.76 -1.34
CA ILE A 90 9.95 4.43 -1.18
C ILE A 90 10.93 3.35 -0.72
N ALA A 91 12.23 3.57 -0.90
CA ALA A 91 13.29 2.68 -0.44
C ALA A 91 13.41 2.64 1.09
N ASP A 92 13.03 3.73 1.76
CA ASP A 92 13.14 3.86 3.23
C ASP A 92 11.96 3.19 3.95
N VAL A 93 10.94 2.77 3.20
CA VAL A 93 9.73 2.14 3.73
C VAL A 93 9.88 0.62 3.74
N GLY A 94 9.89 0.06 4.95
CA GLY A 94 9.85 -1.38 5.23
C GLY A 94 9.00 -1.68 6.45
N ILE A 95 8.87 -2.95 6.79
CA ILE A 95 8.03 -3.42 7.92
C ILE A 95 8.51 -2.95 9.30
N ALA A 96 9.77 -2.51 9.40
CA ALA A 96 10.35 -1.98 10.62
C ALA A 96 10.39 -0.44 10.64
N SER A 97 9.95 0.20 9.55
CA SER A 97 9.89 1.66 9.50
C SER A 97 8.74 2.16 10.39
N PRO A 98 8.89 3.31 11.05
CA PRO A 98 7.86 3.85 11.93
C PRO A 98 6.54 4.04 11.17
N ASP A 99 5.43 3.90 11.90
CA ASP A 99 4.11 4.23 11.38
C ASP A 99 3.66 3.47 10.12
N VAL A 100 4.29 2.35 9.77
CA VAL A 100 3.86 1.48 8.68
C VAL A 100 2.83 0.49 9.19
N ILE A 101 1.61 0.57 8.66
CA ILE A 101 0.44 -0.21 9.11
C ILE A 101 0.28 -1.50 8.31
N SER A 102 0.61 -1.47 7.03
CA SER A 102 0.58 -2.64 6.14
C SER A 102 1.48 -2.38 4.94
N LEU A 103 2.02 -3.45 4.36
CA LEU A 103 2.94 -3.39 3.24
C LEU A 103 2.71 -4.56 2.28
N LEU A 104 2.61 -4.24 1.00
CA LEU A 104 2.43 -5.15 -0.12
C LEU A 104 3.60 -4.96 -1.09
N GLU A 105 4.30 -6.04 -1.39
CA GLU A 105 5.31 -6.09 -2.43
C GLU A 105 4.94 -7.13 -3.49
N MET A 106 4.97 -6.71 -4.74
CA MET A 106 4.92 -7.57 -5.90
C MET A 106 6.25 -7.45 -6.63
N THR A 107 6.94 -8.56 -6.83
CA THR A 107 8.21 -8.60 -7.55
C THR A 107 8.16 -9.69 -8.59
N SER A 108 8.75 -9.42 -9.74
CA SER A 108 8.81 -10.38 -10.83
C SER A 108 10.17 -10.35 -11.49
N VAL A 109 10.72 -11.52 -11.76
CA VAL A 109 11.94 -11.72 -12.52
C VAL A 109 11.61 -12.54 -13.76
N GLN A 110 12.22 -12.19 -14.89
CA GLN A 110 12.12 -12.94 -16.12
C GLN A 110 13.51 -13.15 -16.69
N PHE A 111 13.77 -14.40 -17.08
CA PHE A 111 14.96 -14.73 -17.83
C PHE A 111 14.67 -14.58 -19.32
N VAL A 112 15.45 -13.71 -19.96
CA VAL A 112 15.46 -13.51 -21.40
C VAL A 112 16.73 -14.17 -21.93
N ASP A 113 16.56 -15.08 -22.89
CA ASP A 113 17.70 -15.73 -23.53
C ASP A 113 18.54 -14.69 -24.29
N ALA A 114 19.83 -14.64 -24.00
CA ALA A 114 20.72 -13.60 -24.51
C ALA A 114 20.97 -13.68 -26.04
N ILE A 115 20.68 -14.82 -26.67
CA ILE A 115 20.92 -15.04 -28.11
C ILE A 115 19.67 -14.72 -28.91
N SER A 116 18.52 -15.26 -28.51
CA SER A 116 17.24 -15.09 -29.20
C SER A 116 16.47 -13.84 -28.77
N GLY A 117 16.77 -13.28 -27.60
CA GLY A 117 16.01 -12.18 -27.01
C GLY A 117 14.60 -12.56 -26.58
N VAL A 118 14.31 -13.87 -26.48
CA VAL A 118 12.98 -14.39 -26.16
C VAL A 118 12.90 -14.75 -24.68
N PRO A 119 11.83 -14.36 -23.97
CA PRO A 119 11.54 -14.84 -22.62
C PRO A 119 11.43 -16.37 -22.57
N GLN A 120 12.14 -17.03 -21.64
CA GLN A 120 12.06 -18.48 -21.47
C GLN A 120 11.31 -18.91 -20.21
N TRP A 121 11.54 -18.20 -19.11
CA TRP A 121 10.88 -18.45 -17.84
C TRP A 121 10.83 -17.18 -17.02
N GLY A 122 9.87 -17.12 -16.11
CA GLY A 122 9.73 -16.03 -15.16
C GLY A 122 9.22 -16.55 -13.82
N GLN A 123 9.43 -15.76 -12.79
CA GLN A 123 8.94 -16.01 -11.45
C GLN A 123 8.37 -14.71 -10.90
N ASN A 124 7.20 -14.81 -10.28
CA ASN A 124 6.58 -13.73 -9.53
C ASN A 124 6.53 -14.10 -8.05
N GLN A 125 6.62 -13.09 -7.20
CA GLN A 125 6.44 -13.20 -5.77
C GLN A 125 5.54 -12.06 -5.30
N TRP A 126 4.51 -12.44 -4.56
CA TRP A 126 3.59 -11.51 -3.89
C TRP A 126 3.72 -11.73 -2.39
N ASN A 127 4.28 -10.75 -1.70
CA ASN A 127 4.32 -10.71 -0.23
C ASN A 127 3.39 -9.61 0.28
N HIS A 128 2.51 -9.95 1.22
CA HIS A 128 1.68 -8.98 1.89
C HIS A 128 1.82 -9.16 3.39
N TYR A 129 2.26 -8.11 4.05
CA TYR A 129 2.30 -7.95 5.50
C TYR A 129 1.11 -7.06 5.88
N GLY A 130 0.02 -7.71 6.28
CA GLY A 130 -1.19 -7.00 6.68
C GLY A 130 -1.05 -6.38 8.07
N THR A 131 -2.01 -5.56 8.45
CA THR A 131 -2.11 -5.04 9.81
C THR A 131 -2.10 -6.14 10.88
N PRO A 132 -2.76 -7.31 10.71
CA PRO A 132 -2.66 -8.38 11.70
C PRO A 132 -1.25 -8.98 11.87
N ASP A 133 -0.38 -8.84 10.86
CA ASP A 133 1.00 -9.35 10.91
C ASP A 133 1.93 -8.36 11.62
N LEU A 134 1.73 -7.06 11.39
CA LEU A 134 2.58 -5.99 11.92
C LEU A 134 2.10 -5.45 13.28
N HIS A 135 0.78 -5.37 13.44
CA HIS A 135 0.06 -4.79 14.59
C HIS A 135 -1.09 -5.73 15.00
N PRO A 136 -0.80 -6.84 15.70
CA PRO A 136 -1.78 -7.91 15.96
C PRO A 136 -3.04 -7.46 16.71
N ASP A 137 -2.90 -6.43 17.55
CA ASP A 137 -3.99 -5.85 18.34
C ASP A 137 -4.74 -4.71 17.60
N GLY A 138 -4.32 -4.40 16.37
CA GLY A 138 -4.73 -3.22 15.61
C GLY A 138 -3.81 -2.02 15.84
N TYR A 139 -3.89 -1.05 14.92
CA TYR A 139 -3.11 0.18 14.97
C TYR A 139 -4.04 1.37 15.15
N ASN A 140 -3.89 2.08 16.27
CA ASN A 140 -4.70 3.26 16.58
C ASN A 140 -4.20 4.45 15.77
N VAL A 141 -5.11 5.20 15.15
CA VAL A 141 -4.80 6.43 14.43
C VAL A 141 -5.62 7.61 14.94
N VAL A 142 -4.99 8.78 14.95
CA VAL A 142 -5.61 10.09 15.26
C VAL A 142 -5.47 11.09 14.11
N SER A 143 -4.94 10.61 12.99
CA SER A 143 -4.72 11.36 11.76
C SER A 143 -5.23 10.56 10.58
N ASP A 144 -5.18 11.17 9.41
CA ASP A 144 -5.52 10.51 8.16
C ASP A 144 -4.52 9.42 7.82
N LEU A 145 -4.97 8.49 6.97
CA LEU A 145 -4.12 7.44 6.43
C LEU A 145 -3.59 7.86 5.06
N LEU A 146 -2.33 7.51 4.82
CA LEU A 146 -1.66 7.69 3.55
C LEU A 146 -1.43 6.31 2.92
N ILE A 147 -1.84 6.17 1.66
CA ILE A 147 -1.59 4.99 0.85
C ILE A 147 -0.47 5.33 -0.13
N GLY A 148 0.72 4.82 0.14
CA GLY A 148 1.89 4.98 -0.71
C GLY A 148 1.93 3.92 -1.80
N ILE A 149 2.29 4.32 -3.01
CA ILE A 149 2.54 3.43 -4.16
C ILE A 149 3.80 3.88 -4.89
N GLY A 150 4.59 2.91 -5.36
CA GLY A 150 5.62 3.13 -6.36
C GLY A 150 5.89 1.88 -7.16
N ALA A 151 6.37 2.08 -8.39
CA ALA A 151 6.65 1.03 -9.35
C ALA A 151 8.04 1.23 -9.94
N SER A 152 8.73 0.11 -10.22
CA SER A 152 10.04 0.09 -10.83
C SER A 152 10.06 -0.92 -11.97
N VAL A 153 10.33 -0.43 -13.18
CA VAL A 153 10.51 -1.24 -14.41
C VAL A 153 9.32 -2.16 -14.73
N VAL A 154 8.10 -1.75 -14.36
CA VAL A 154 6.83 -2.43 -14.70
C VAL A 154 6.51 -2.25 -16.19
N SER A 155 7.27 -2.95 -17.02
CA SER A 155 7.25 -2.79 -18.47
C SER A 155 5.97 -3.33 -19.15
N SER A 156 5.18 -4.14 -18.46
CA SER A 156 3.87 -4.61 -18.96
C SER A 156 2.81 -3.51 -18.98
N ALA A 157 2.99 -2.45 -18.18
CA ALA A 157 2.01 -1.36 -18.00
C ALA A 157 2.55 0.02 -18.43
N VAL A 158 3.57 0.06 -19.30
CA VAL A 158 4.19 1.32 -19.76
C VAL A 158 3.17 2.26 -20.39
N ASN A 159 3.19 3.53 -19.96
CA ASN A 159 2.24 4.58 -20.36
C ASN A 159 0.77 4.24 -20.07
N GLN A 160 0.50 3.47 -19.01
CA GLN A 160 -0.86 3.14 -18.57
C GLN A 160 -1.15 3.75 -17.20
N THR A 161 -2.44 4.00 -16.95
CA THR A 161 -2.96 4.35 -15.64
C THR A 161 -3.48 3.08 -14.96
N LEU A 162 -2.87 2.73 -13.83
CA LEU A 162 -3.30 1.61 -13.00
C LEU A 162 -4.15 2.10 -11.82
N GLU A 163 -4.92 1.19 -11.23
CA GLU A 163 -5.75 1.48 -10.05
C GLU A 163 -5.41 0.55 -8.89
N ILE A 164 -5.59 1.05 -7.67
CA ILE A 164 -5.53 0.26 -6.44
C ILE A 164 -6.85 0.45 -5.72
N ASP A 165 -7.63 -0.62 -5.62
CA ASP A 165 -8.77 -0.66 -4.71
C ASP A 165 -8.24 -0.93 -3.30
N ILE A 166 -8.63 -0.07 -2.35
CA ILE A 166 -8.22 -0.13 -0.95
C ILE A 166 -9.45 -0.43 -0.10
N MET A 167 -9.30 -1.36 0.83
CA MET A 167 -10.30 -1.62 1.86
C MET A 167 -9.65 -1.55 3.24
N ILE A 168 -10.18 -0.68 4.09
CA ILE A 168 -9.74 -0.54 5.47
C ILE A 168 -10.87 -1.03 6.37
N ILE A 169 -10.53 -1.91 7.30
CA ILE A 169 -11.45 -2.43 8.32
C ILE A 169 -10.91 -2.02 9.68
N GLY A 170 -11.77 -1.42 10.49
CA GLY A 170 -11.40 -0.97 11.81
C GLY A 170 -12.62 -0.54 12.61
N GLU A 171 -12.42 0.06 13.77
CA GLU A 171 -13.52 0.60 14.57
C GLU A 171 -13.14 1.93 15.23
N PRO A 172 -14.11 2.84 15.44
CA PRO A 172 -13.88 4.02 16.26
C PRO A 172 -13.60 3.62 17.72
N VAL A 173 -12.54 4.20 18.30
CA VAL A 173 -12.10 3.95 19.68
C VAL A 173 -11.98 5.26 20.45
N LYS A 174 -12.12 5.17 21.77
CA LYS A 174 -11.71 6.25 22.68
C LYS A 174 -10.29 5.99 23.14
N LEU A 175 -9.42 6.97 22.96
CA LEU A 175 -8.01 6.87 23.33
C LEU A 175 -7.80 7.38 24.77
N ASN A 176 -6.87 6.75 25.47
CA ASN A 176 -6.46 7.20 26.79
C ASN A 176 -5.37 8.30 26.68
N GLU A 177 -5.03 8.96 27.80
CA GLU A 177 -4.02 10.04 27.80
C GLU A 177 -2.59 9.56 27.48
N ALA A 178 -2.27 8.32 27.82
CA ALA A 178 -0.97 7.73 27.54
C ALA A 178 -0.82 7.44 26.03
N ASP A 179 -1.84 6.83 25.41
CA ASP A 179 -1.89 6.56 23.96
C ASP A 179 -1.74 7.87 23.17
N MET A 180 -2.44 8.92 23.60
CA MET A 180 -2.34 10.23 22.97
C MET A 180 -0.94 10.85 23.10
N THR A 181 -0.27 10.65 24.23
CA THR A 181 1.07 11.17 24.43
C THR A 181 2.07 10.42 23.57
N GLU A 182 1.97 9.09 23.51
CA GLU A 182 2.83 8.24 22.68
C GLU A 182 2.72 8.57 21.19
N MET A 183 1.49 8.77 20.69
CA MET A 183 1.24 9.16 19.30
C MET A 183 1.74 10.57 18.96
N LEU A 184 1.67 11.50 19.91
CA LEU A 184 2.24 12.85 19.74
C LEU A 184 3.77 12.86 19.79
N THR A 185 4.38 11.94 20.56
CA THR A 185 5.84 11.79 20.61
C THR A 185 6.41 11.09 19.40
N GLN A 186 5.68 10.13 18.80
CA GLN A 186 6.10 9.47 17.55
C GLN A 186 6.20 10.47 16.39
N GLY A 187 5.33 11.48 16.33
CA GLY A 187 5.43 12.57 15.34
C GLY A 187 6.60 13.55 15.54
N GLN A 188 7.37 13.44 16.63
CA GLN A 188 8.55 14.28 16.91
C GLN A 188 9.88 13.55 16.73
N ASP A 189 9.89 12.22 16.60
CA ASP A 189 11.13 11.41 16.51
C ASP A 189 11.53 11.14 15.04
N LEU A 190 11.62 12.22 14.27
CA LEU A 190 12.06 12.28 12.88
C LEU A 190 13.13 13.37 12.69
#